data_AF-A0A6G1XB95-F1
#
_entry.id   AF-A0A6G1XB95-F1
#
_cell.length_a   1.000
_cell.length_b   1.000
_cell.length_c   1.000
_cell.angle_alpha   90.00
_cell.angle_beta   90.00
_cell.angle_gamma   90.00
#
_symmetry.space_group_name_H-M   'P 1'
#
loop_
_entity.id
_entity.type
_entity.pdbx_description
1 polymer ?
#
loop_
_entity_poly.entity_id
_entity_poly.type
_entity_poly.pdbx_seq_one_letter_code
_entity_poly.pdbx_strand_id
1 'polypeptide(L)'
;MVEVKTAMRSGDIPEIMTKATQNAGMAPFSNFNGIFAFEKRNLNIGTNINQNLRNSLNSSNGEVNYICLGENIFIKFWGAREKQEDNLDRMYSFYKIDDLAFSYFISNMVENIAPDKVFDKSWFLYPIQNEFGKEFYNVMDLKNK
;
A
#
# COMPACT_ATOMS: atom_id res chain seq x y z
N MET A 1 -4.87 -6.82 10.32
CA MET A 1 -6.11 -6.05 10.58
C MET A 1 -6.36 -5.03 9.48
N VAL A 2 -7.56 -4.47 9.39
CA VAL A 2 -7.92 -3.45 8.40
C VAL A 2 -8.62 -2.26 9.06
N GLU A 3 -8.04 -1.07 8.93
CA GLU A 3 -8.69 0.19 9.27
C GLU A 3 -9.51 0.67 8.06
N VAL A 4 -10.84 0.78 8.21
CA VAL A 4 -11.75 1.14 7.12
C VAL A 4 -12.26 2.57 7.26
N LYS A 5 -12.26 3.33 6.17
CA LYS A 5 -12.76 4.71 6.11
C LYS A 5 -13.60 4.94 4.85
N THR A 6 -14.67 5.72 4.98
CA THR A 6 -15.43 6.21 3.81
C THR A 6 -14.59 7.14 2.95
N ALA A 7 -13.78 7.99 3.55
CA ALA A 7 -12.88 8.89 2.84
C ALA A 7 -11.62 9.17 3.63
N MET A 8 -10.53 9.48 2.93
CA MET A 8 -9.27 9.93 3.52
C MET A 8 -8.88 11.29 2.91
N ARG A 9 -8.60 12.26 3.79
CA ARG A 9 -8.11 13.60 3.44
C ARG A 9 -6.74 13.82 4.06
N SER A 10 -5.97 14.78 3.52
CA SER A 10 -4.62 15.10 4.01
C SER A 10 -4.54 15.32 5.52
N GLY A 11 -5.50 16.05 6.10
CA GLY A 11 -5.51 16.36 7.53
C GLY A 11 -5.71 15.12 8.42
N ASP A 12 -6.42 14.12 7.92
CA ASP A 12 -6.82 12.94 8.69
C ASP A 12 -5.75 11.83 8.65
N ILE A 13 -4.82 11.89 7.68
CA ILE A 13 -3.81 10.86 7.45
C ILE A 13 -3.01 10.51 8.72
N PRO A 14 -2.44 11.49 9.47
CA PRO A 14 -1.59 11.15 10.60
C PRO A 14 -2.33 10.35 11.68
N GLU A 15 -3.59 10.71 11.95
CA GLU A 15 -4.42 10.02 12.93
C GLU A 15 -4.78 8.60 12.47
N ILE A 16 -5.21 8.46 11.21
CA ILE A 16 -5.60 7.15 10.64
C ILE A 16 -4.41 6.20 10.62
N MET A 17 -3.24 6.68 10.19
CA MET A 17 -2.01 5.90 10.16
C MET A 17 -1.57 5.49 11.57
N THR A 18 -1.66 6.41 12.54
CA THR A 18 -1.34 6.09 13.94
C THR A 18 -2.26 5.00 14.49
N LYS A 19 -3.57 5.10 14.24
CA LYS A 19 -4.55 4.07 14.64
C LYS A 19 -4.25 2.72 13.97
N ALA A 20 -4.01 2.71 12.67
CA ALA A 20 -3.68 1.49 11.94
C ALA A 20 -2.38 0.85 12.44
N THR A 21 -1.36 1.65 12.75
CA THR A 21 -0.12 1.18 13.39
C THR A 21 -0.38 0.57 14.77
N GLN A 22 -1.15 1.25 15.64
CA GLN A 22 -1.50 0.72 16.96
C GLN A 22 -2.27 -0.60 16.87
N ASN A 23 -3.15 -0.72 15.89
CA ASN A 23 -3.86 -1.95 15.58
C ASN A 23 -2.85 -3.10 15.28
N ALA A 24 -1.76 -2.86 14.55
CA ALA A 24 -0.74 -3.89 14.29
C ALA A 24 -0.26 -4.57 15.58
N GLY A 25 -0.05 -3.79 16.64
CA GLY A 25 0.37 -4.30 17.95
C GLY A 25 -0.64 -5.21 18.66
N MET A 26 -1.93 -5.12 18.33
CA MET A 26 -2.98 -6.00 18.89
C MET A 26 -3.05 -7.36 18.18
N ALA A 27 -2.47 -7.48 16.98
CA ALA A 27 -2.44 -8.71 16.20
C ALA A 27 -1.00 -9.03 15.75
N PRO A 28 -0.08 -9.33 16.69
CA PRO A 28 1.36 -9.40 16.43
C PRO A 28 1.78 -10.54 15.48
N PHE A 29 0.91 -11.52 15.25
CA PHE A 29 1.14 -12.64 14.33
C PHE A 29 0.57 -12.40 12.92
N SER A 30 -0.08 -11.26 12.69
CA SER A 30 -0.68 -10.92 11.40
C SER A 30 0.35 -10.23 10.53
N ASN A 31 0.74 -10.87 9.43
CA ASN A 31 1.58 -10.26 8.40
C ASN A 31 0.82 -9.24 7.53
N PHE A 32 -0.50 -9.14 7.69
CA PHE A 32 -1.33 -8.14 7.02
C PHE A 32 -1.78 -7.05 7.99
N ASN A 33 -1.45 -5.80 7.68
CA ASN A 33 -2.05 -4.65 8.35
C ASN A 33 -2.30 -3.52 7.35
N GLY A 34 -3.57 -3.22 7.12
CA GLY A 34 -3.94 -2.32 6.04
C GLY A 34 -4.93 -1.23 6.38
N ILE A 35 -5.00 -0.26 5.47
CA ILE A 35 -5.99 0.81 5.45
C ILE A 35 -6.79 0.69 4.17
N PHE A 36 -8.12 0.75 4.28
CA PHE A 36 -9.03 0.76 3.16
C PHE A 36 -9.88 2.03 3.20
N ALA A 37 -9.57 2.99 2.32
CA ALA A 37 -10.35 4.21 2.17
C ALA A 37 -11.13 4.18 0.85
N PHE A 38 -12.46 4.25 0.93
CA PHE A 38 -13.33 4.19 -0.26
C PHE A 38 -13.18 5.43 -1.16
N GLU A 39 -12.92 6.60 -0.59
CA GLU A 39 -12.65 7.83 -1.34
C GLU A 39 -11.31 8.46 -0.97
N LYS A 40 -10.62 8.99 -1.98
CA LYS A 40 -9.45 9.84 -1.82
C LYS A 40 -9.83 11.31 -2.06
N ARG A 41 -9.77 12.15 -1.03
CA ARG A 41 -10.17 13.58 -1.12
C ARG A 41 -8.97 14.50 -0.94
N ASN A 42 -8.67 15.32 -1.94
CA ASN A 42 -7.58 16.32 -1.91
C ASN A 42 -6.19 15.74 -1.56
N LEU A 43 -5.92 14.50 -1.95
CA LEU A 43 -4.60 13.88 -1.81
C LEU A 43 -3.93 13.78 -3.17
N ASN A 44 -2.77 14.42 -3.30
CA ASN A 44 -1.91 14.27 -4.46
C ASN A 44 -0.96 13.08 -4.28
N ILE A 45 -0.92 12.19 -5.28
CA ILE A 45 -0.10 10.96 -5.31
C ILE A 45 0.65 10.89 -6.67
N GLY A 46 0.90 12.04 -7.29
CA GLY A 46 1.73 12.16 -8.50
C GLY A 46 3.19 12.46 -8.17
N THR A 47 3.86 13.23 -9.03
CA THR A 47 5.26 13.66 -8.87
C THR A 47 5.57 14.27 -7.51
N ASN A 48 4.59 14.94 -6.89
CA ASN A 48 4.68 15.46 -5.53
C ASN A 48 3.63 14.78 -4.64
N ILE A 49 4.09 13.81 -3.85
CA ILE A 49 3.26 13.16 -2.84
C ILE A 49 2.87 14.13 -1.73
N ASN A 50 1.63 13.99 -1.24
CA ASN A 50 1.18 14.69 -0.05
C ASN A 50 2.15 14.49 1.15
N GLN A 51 2.57 15.59 1.80
CA GLN A 51 3.57 15.54 2.87
C GLN A 51 3.10 14.74 4.09
N ASN A 52 1.82 14.82 4.46
CA ASN A 52 1.28 14.03 5.58
C ASN A 52 1.33 12.54 5.25
N LEU A 53 0.97 12.16 4.01
CA LEU A 53 1.13 10.78 3.55
C LEU A 53 2.58 10.32 3.64
N ARG A 54 3.51 11.09 3.06
CA ARG A 54 4.95 10.76 3.09
C ARG A 54 5.48 10.58 4.51
N ASN A 55 5.17 11.53 5.39
CA ASN A 55 5.63 11.50 6.78
C ASN A 55 5.05 10.29 7.51
N SER A 56 3.75 10.03 7.38
CA SER A 56 3.12 8.91 8.05
C SER A 56 3.59 7.54 7.53
N LEU A 57 3.85 7.40 6.23
CA LEU A 57 4.44 6.18 5.67
C LEU A 57 5.83 5.92 6.28
N ASN A 58 6.70 6.94 6.28
CA ASN A 58 8.03 6.84 6.89
C ASN A 58 7.95 6.52 8.40
N SER A 59 7.05 7.17 9.14
CA SER A 59 6.87 6.93 10.57
C SER A 59 6.31 5.54 10.89
N SER A 60 5.44 4.99 10.02
CA SER A 60 4.89 3.65 10.23
C SER A 60 5.89 2.53 9.95
N ASN A 61 6.97 2.81 9.21
CA ASN A 61 8.08 1.88 8.97
C ASN A 61 7.64 0.46 8.53
N GLY A 62 6.59 0.36 7.72
CA GLY A 62 6.04 -0.90 7.23
C GLY A 62 5.06 -1.61 8.16
N GLU A 63 4.77 -1.08 9.35
CA GLU A 63 3.74 -1.63 10.24
C GLU A 63 2.34 -1.53 9.64
N VAL A 64 2.11 -0.53 8.77
CA VAL A 64 0.98 -0.51 7.83
C VAL A 64 1.54 -0.84 6.45
N ASN A 65 1.20 -2.01 5.91
CA ASN A 65 1.84 -2.55 4.72
C ASN A 65 0.94 -2.64 3.48
N TYR A 66 -0.37 -2.46 3.61
CA TYR A 66 -1.31 -2.42 2.50
C TYR A 66 -2.26 -1.22 2.62
N ILE A 67 -2.33 -0.35 1.61
CA ILE A 67 -3.20 0.83 1.66
C ILE A 67 -3.97 0.93 0.34
N CYS A 68 -5.30 0.98 0.42
CA CYS A 68 -6.16 1.29 -0.71
C CYS A 68 -6.75 2.70 -0.54
N LEU A 69 -6.58 3.57 -1.53
CA LEU A 69 -7.05 4.95 -1.53
C LEU A 69 -7.93 5.23 -2.75
N GLY A 70 -9.24 5.08 -2.58
CA GLY A 70 -10.17 5.13 -3.69
C GLY A 70 -10.04 3.93 -4.61
N GLU A 71 -10.73 3.99 -5.74
CA GLU A 71 -10.79 2.88 -6.72
C GLU A 71 -9.49 2.72 -7.54
N ASN A 72 -8.59 3.71 -7.51
CA ASN A 72 -7.47 3.82 -8.45
C ASN A 72 -6.08 3.65 -7.84
N ILE A 73 -5.94 3.73 -6.51
CA ILE A 73 -4.60 3.80 -5.89
C ILE A 73 -4.44 2.73 -4.82
N PHE A 74 -3.39 1.93 -5.00
CA PHE A 74 -2.92 0.95 -4.04
C PHE A 74 -1.47 1.24 -3.67
N ILE A 75 -1.13 1.11 -2.39
CA ILE A 75 0.22 1.33 -1.88
C ILE A 75 0.60 0.09 -1.08
N LYS A 76 1.77 -0.48 -1.36
CA LYS A 76 2.28 -1.65 -0.67
C LYS A 76 3.66 -1.36 -0.09
N PHE A 77 3.88 -1.77 1.14
CA PHE A 77 5.22 -1.86 1.70
C PHE A 77 5.86 -3.18 1.30
N TRP A 78 7.07 -3.12 0.76
CA TRP A 78 7.88 -4.27 0.44
C TRP A 78 8.99 -4.41 1.47
N GLY A 79 8.97 -5.52 2.21
CA GLY A 79 10.06 -5.90 3.11
C GLY A 79 11.30 -6.38 2.35
N ALA A 80 12.45 -6.44 3.04
CA ALA A 80 13.75 -6.80 2.46
C ALA A 80 13.84 -8.21 1.83
N ARG A 81 12.79 -9.03 1.93
CA ARG A 81 12.74 -10.40 1.39
C ARG A 81 11.61 -10.61 0.38
N GLU A 82 10.81 -9.59 0.10
CA GLU A 82 9.59 -9.74 -0.71
C GLU A 82 9.75 -9.27 -2.17
N LYS A 83 10.77 -8.48 -2.49
CA LYS A 83 11.16 -8.20 -3.88
C LYS A 83 12.34 -9.09 -4.27
N GLN A 84 12.23 -9.79 -5.40
CA GLN A 84 13.28 -10.65 -5.95
C GLN A 84 14.45 -9.86 -6.58
N GLU A 85 14.36 -8.52 -6.62
CA GLU A 85 15.45 -7.65 -7.07
C GLU A 85 16.36 -7.30 -5.88
N ASP A 86 17.61 -7.77 -5.95
CA ASP A 86 18.65 -7.77 -4.89
C ASP A 86 19.07 -6.40 -4.30
N ASN A 87 18.41 -5.29 -4.65
CA ASN A 87 18.87 -3.94 -4.27
C ASN A 87 17.78 -2.96 -3.81
N LEU A 88 16.55 -3.41 -3.53
CA LEU A 88 15.51 -2.53 -3.02
C LEU A 88 15.35 -2.68 -1.50
N ASP A 89 15.87 -1.68 -0.78
CA ASP A 89 15.60 -1.41 0.64
C ASP A 89 14.11 -1.51 0.99
N ARG A 90 13.79 -1.77 2.27
CA ARG A 90 12.42 -1.70 2.81
C ARG A 90 11.71 -0.41 2.40
N MET A 91 10.69 -0.50 1.54
CA MET A 91 10.10 0.69 0.92
C MET A 91 8.64 0.54 0.51
N TYR A 92 7.95 1.68 0.39
CA TYR A 92 6.59 1.74 -0.17
C TYR A 92 6.63 1.91 -1.70
N SER A 93 5.87 1.08 -2.41
CA SER A 93 5.57 1.23 -3.84
C SER A 93 4.13 1.72 -4.03
N PHE A 94 3.94 2.59 -5.02
CA PHE A 94 2.66 3.17 -5.40
C PHE A 94 2.19 2.60 -6.73
N TYR A 95 0.98 2.06 -6.73
CA TYR A 95 0.31 1.46 -7.87
C TYR A 95 -0.89 2.32 -8.23
N LYS A 96 -0.85 2.92 -9.42
CA LYS A 96 -2.02 3.53 -10.04
C LYS A 96 -2.66 2.48 -10.94
N ILE A 97 -3.76 1.92 -10.48
CA ILE A 97 -4.47 0.81 -11.12
C ILE A 97 -5.94 1.18 -11.23
N ASP A 98 -6.28 1.79 -12.37
CA ASP A 98 -7.57 2.41 -12.58
C ASP A 98 -8.72 1.39 -12.40
N ASP A 99 -9.70 1.74 -11.56
CA ASP A 99 -10.89 0.96 -11.15
C ASP A 99 -10.60 -0.42 -10.51
N LEU A 100 -9.35 -0.71 -10.14
CA LEU A 100 -8.92 -2.03 -9.69
C LEU A 100 -8.26 -2.04 -8.30
N ALA A 101 -8.06 -0.89 -7.66
CA ALA A 101 -7.36 -0.82 -6.38
C ALA A 101 -8.05 -1.64 -5.28
N PHE A 102 -9.39 -1.61 -5.23
CA PHE A 102 -10.15 -2.43 -4.28
C PHE A 102 -9.90 -3.92 -4.47
N SER A 103 -9.99 -4.40 -5.71
CA SER A 103 -9.74 -5.80 -6.07
C SER A 103 -8.31 -6.22 -5.76
N TYR A 104 -7.33 -5.34 -6.02
CA TYR A 104 -5.93 -5.56 -5.68
C TYR A 104 -5.72 -5.70 -4.17
N PHE A 105 -6.31 -4.80 -3.39
CA PHE A 105 -6.21 -4.85 -1.93
C PHE A 105 -6.79 -6.15 -1.37
N ILE A 106 -8.00 -6.53 -1.79
CA ILE A 106 -8.63 -7.77 -1.34
C ILE A 106 -7.82 -8.99 -1.76
N SER A 107 -7.29 -9.01 -2.97
CA SER A 107 -6.54 -10.16 -3.44
C SER A 107 -5.20 -10.32 -2.71
N ASN A 108 -4.49 -9.22 -2.44
CA ASN A 108 -3.29 -9.20 -1.62
C ASN A 108 -3.58 -9.67 -0.18
N MET A 109 -4.75 -9.30 0.36
CA MET A 109 -5.19 -9.78 1.68
C MET A 109 -5.46 -11.29 1.68
N VAL A 110 -6.19 -11.81 0.69
CA VAL A 110 -6.49 -13.24 0.57
C VAL A 110 -5.21 -14.05 0.43
N GLU A 111 -4.26 -13.58 -0.37
CA GLU A 111 -2.98 -14.26 -0.51
C GLU A 111 -2.15 -14.25 0.75
N ASN A 112 -2.13 -13.14 1.50
CA ASN A 112 -1.41 -13.10 2.76
C ASN A 112 -1.97 -14.10 3.79
N ILE A 113 -3.30 -14.28 3.81
CA ILE A 113 -4.00 -15.15 4.76
C ILE A 113 -4.00 -16.62 4.30
N ALA A 114 -4.07 -16.87 2.99
CA ALA A 114 -4.25 -18.19 2.41
C ALA A 114 -3.44 -18.35 1.11
N PRO A 115 -2.09 -18.31 1.18
CA PRO A 115 -1.24 -18.31 -0.01
C PRO A 115 -1.45 -19.55 -0.89
N ASP A 116 -1.67 -20.71 -0.28
CA ASP A 116 -1.91 -21.98 -0.97
C ASP A 116 -3.21 -22.00 -1.80
N LYS A 117 -4.15 -21.08 -1.52
CA LYS A 117 -5.41 -20.93 -2.27
C LYS A 117 -5.28 -20.03 -3.49
N VAL A 118 -4.13 -19.35 -3.63
CA VAL A 118 -3.91 -18.28 -4.61
C VAL A 118 -2.75 -18.58 -5.56
N PHE A 119 -2.01 -19.66 -5.31
CA PHE A 119 -0.77 -20.03 -6.01
C PHE A 119 -0.86 -20.03 -7.56
N ASP A 120 -2.01 -20.42 -8.12
CA ASP A 120 -2.24 -20.48 -9.58
C ASP A 120 -2.71 -19.15 -10.20
N LYS A 121 -2.81 -18.09 -9.39
CA LYS A 121 -3.31 -16.77 -9.81
C LYS A 121 -2.34 -15.63 -9.51
N SER A 122 -1.14 -15.93 -9.02
CA SER A 122 -0.12 -14.93 -8.63
C SER A 122 0.24 -13.94 -9.74
N TRP A 123 0.25 -14.38 -11.01
CA TRP A 123 0.47 -13.52 -12.18
C TRP A 123 -0.59 -12.44 -12.40
N PHE A 124 -1.80 -12.62 -11.84
CA PHE A 124 -2.87 -11.62 -11.84
C PHE A 124 -2.74 -10.61 -10.67
N LEU A 125 -1.88 -10.91 -9.68
CA LEU A 125 -1.90 -10.26 -8.36
C LEU A 125 -0.71 -9.34 -8.04
N TYR A 126 0.41 -9.45 -8.76
CA TYR A 126 1.64 -8.65 -8.54
C TYR A 126 2.26 -8.11 -9.85
N PRO A 127 3.17 -7.12 -9.80
CA PRO A 127 3.39 -6.25 -10.96
C PRO A 127 4.32 -6.84 -12.02
N ILE A 128 3.91 -6.63 -13.27
CA ILE A 128 4.67 -6.76 -14.53
C ILE A 128 5.66 -5.59 -14.58
N GLN A 129 6.94 -5.84 -14.35
CA GLN A 129 8.01 -4.86 -14.54
C GLN A 129 8.45 -4.92 -16.01
N ASN A 130 7.58 -4.45 -16.92
CA ASN A 130 7.76 -4.51 -18.37
C ASN A 130 6.96 -3.36 -19.02
N GLU A 131 7.05 -3.16 -20.33
CA GLU A 131 6.39 -2.09 -21.13
C GLU A 131 4.85 -1.95 -20.94
N PHE A 132 4.21 -2.84 -20.17
CA PHE A 132 2.78 -2.88 -19.82
C PHE A 132 2.52 -2.88 -18.29
N GLY A 133 3.49 -2.43 -17.49
CA GLY A 133 3.47 -2.52 -16.03
C GLY A 133 2.48 -1.59 -15.31
N LYS A 134 1.98 -2.05 -14.16
CA LYS A 134 1.01 -1.34 -13.28
C LYS A 134 1.66 -0.54 -12.14
N GLU A 135 2.96 -0.68 -11.92
CA GLU A 135 3.72 0.11 -10.93
C GLU A 135 4.05 1.48 -11.51
N PHE A 136 3.58 2.54 -10.87
CA PHE A 136 3.70 3.90 -11.41
C PHE A 136 4.88 4.65 -10.78
N TYR A 137 5.13 4.47 -9.47
CA TYR A 137 6.28 5.04 -8.76
C TYR A 137 6.72 4.19 -7.57
N ASN A 138 8.01 4.24 -7.26
CA ASN A 138 8.54 3.94 -5.93
C ASN A 138 8.59 5.21 -5.05
N VAL A 139 8.48 5.10 -3.71
CA VAL A 139 8.66 6.26 -2.82
C VAL A 139 10.03 6.93 -2.98
N MET A 140 11.04 6.19 -3.45
CA MET A 140 12.38 6.69 -3.75
C MET A 140 12.47 7.47 -5.07
N ASP A 141 11.57 7.23 -6.02
CA ASP A 141 11.45 7.99 -7.27
C ASP A 141 10.88 9.40 -7.04
N LEU A 142 10.27 9.62 -5.87
CA LEU A 142 9.66 10.89 -5.46
C LEU A 142 10.67 11.86 -4.82
N LYS A 143 11.96 11.77 -5.19
CA LYS A 143 13.00 12.72 -4.75
C LYS A 143 12.99 14.00 -5.61
N ASN A 144 12.63 15.11 -4.94
CA ASN A 144 13.02 16.50 -5.16
C ASN A 144 13.02 17.02 -6.61
N LYS A 145 11.92 17.71 -6.98
CA LYS A 145 12.02 19.00 -7.68
C LYS A 145 11.29 20.06 -6.87
#